data_AF-A0A9E8MU91-F1
#
_entry.id   AF-A0A9E8MU91-F1
#
_cell.length_a   1.000
_cell.length_b   1.000
_cell.length_c   1.000
_cell.angle_alpha   90.00
_cell.angle_beta   90.00
_cell.angle_gamma   90.00
#
_symmetry.space_group_name_H-M   'P 1'
#
loop_
_entity.id
_entity.type
_entity.pdbx_description
1 polymer ?
#
loop_
_entity_poly.entity_id
_entity_poly.type
_entity_poly.pdbx_seq_one_letter_code
_entity_poly.pdbx_strand_id
1 'polypeptide(L)'
;MSSEERDFTHLWKVTEVMPNKKIAYTWQYKEYSGKSKSSFEISENKNQTTLKITCTGLETFPDTIPEFSRESCQGGWNYFINRLKRYIENRG
;
A
#
# COMPACT_ATOMS: atom_id res chain seq x y z
N MET A 1 -7.26 -15.39 26.46
CA MET A 1 -6.78 -16.34 25.44
C MET A 1 -6.03 -15.52 24.40
N SER A 2 -4.79 -15.90 24.13
CA SER A 2 -3.73 -15.11 23.49
C SER A 2 -4.18 -14.45 22.19
N SER A 3 -4.15 -13.11 22.16
CA SER A 3 -3.87 -12.41 20.91
C SER A 3 -2.48 -12.87 20.49
N GLU A 4 -2.38 -13.72 19.48
CA GLU A 4 -1.10 -14.01 18.85
C GLU A 4 -0.60 -12.68 18.27
N GLU A 5 0.29 -11.99 18.99
CA GLU A 5 1.05 -10.88 18.41
C GLU A 5 1.87 -11.46 17.26
N ARG A 6 1.41 -11.19 16.04
CA ARG A 6 2.10 -11.54 14.81
C ARG A 6 3.09 -10.42 14.47
N ASP A 7 4.35 -10.80 14.26
CA ASP A 7 5.37 -9.86 13.82
C ASP A 7 5.28 -9.64 12.31
N PHE A 8 5.22 -8.37 11.90
CA PHE A 8 5.15 -7.96 10.49
C PHE A 8 6.32 -7.03 10.15
N THR A 9 7.54 -7.58 10.13
CA THR A 9 8.74 -6.79 9.83
C THR A 9 8.75 -6.43 8.34
N HIS A 10 8.53 -5.15 8.03
CA HIS A 10 8.44 -4.67 6.66
C HIS A 10 9.81 -4.62 5.99
N LEU A 11 9.96 -5.39 4.91
CA LEU A 11 11.09 -5.28 3.99
C LEU A 11 10.58 -4.68 2.69
N TRP A 12 11.13 -3.52 2.31
CA TRP A 12 10.68 -2.80 1.12
C TRP A 12 11.85 -2.32 0.28
N LYS A 13 11.60 -2.18 -1.02
CA LYS A 13 12.58 -1.69 -2.00
C LYS A 13 11.89 -0.88 -3.07
N VAL A 14 12.39 0.33 -3.30
CA VAL A 14 11.98 1.16 -4.44
C VAL A 14 12.41 0.48 -5.74
N THR A 15 11.46 0.36 -6.67
CA THR A 15 11.68 -0.30 -7.97
C THR A 15 11.60 0.68 -9.14
N GLU A 16 10.79 1.73 -9.03
CA GLU A 16 10.62 2.73 -10.08
C GLU A 16 10.41 4.10 -9.44
N VAL A 17 11.05 5.13 -10.02
CA VAL A 17 10.82 6.54 -9.67
C VAL A 17 10.77 7.35 -10.97
N MET A 18 9.68 8.07 -11.15
CA MET A 18 9.53 9.11 -12.15
C MET A 18 9.13 10.39 -11.41
N PRO A 19 10.02 11.40 -11.35
CA PRO A 19 9.74 12.65 -10.64
C PRO A 19 8.39 13.23 -11.04
N ASN A 20 7.61 13.67 -10.06
CA ASN A 20 6.28 14.28 -10.23
C ASN A 20 5.27 13.42 -11.02
N LYS A 21 5.47 12.10 -11.11
CA LYS A 21 4.59 11.24 -11.90
C LYS A 21 4.33 9.88 -11.26
N LYS A 22 5.39 9.18 -10.83
CA LYS A 22 5.26 7.80 -10.35
C LYS A 22 6.30 7.44 -9.31
N ILE A 23 5.89 6.68 -8.31
CA ILE A 23 6.78 5.89 -7.47
C ILE A 23 6.20 4.50 -7.30
N ALA A 24 7.03 3.47 -7.48
CA ALA A 24 6.61 2.10 -7.19
C ALA A 24 7.67 1.37 -6.38
N TYR A 25 7.22 0.59 -5.41
CA TYR A 25 8.07 -0.19 -4.53
C TYR A 25 7.46 -1.56 -4.29
N THR A 26 8.34 -2.53 -4.09
CA THR A 26 7.92 -3.85 -3.60
C THR A 26 8.02 -3.88 -2.09
N TRP A 27 7.12 -4.60 -1.45
CA TRP A 27 7.15 -4.86 -0.03
C TRP A 27 6.81 -6.33 0.24
N GLN A 28 7.38 -6.83 1.33
CA GLN A 28 7.15 -8.16 1.87
C GLN A 28 7.40 -8.12 3.38
N TYR A 29 7.02 -9.19 4.06
CA TYR A 29 7.35 -9.37 5.47
C TYR A 29 8.52 -10.33 5.61
N LYS A 30 9.37 -10.11 6.61
CA LYS A 30 10.50 -11.02 6.88
C LYS A 30 10.00 -12.40 7.33
N GLU A 31 8.87 -12.43 8.02
CA GLU A 31 8.28 -13.59 8.68
C GLU A 31 7.42 -14.44 7.74
N TYR A 32 6.97 -13.87 6.61
CA TYR A 32 5.98 -14.49 5.74
C TYR A 32 6.45 -14.55 4.29
N SER A 33 6.13 -15.66 3.62
CA SER A 33 6.27 -15.75 2.16
C SER A 33 5.31 -14.79 1.47
N GLY A 34 5.65 -14.42 0.24
CA GLY A 34 4.86 -13.49 -0.55
C GLY A 34 5.55 -12.14 -0.70
N LYS A 35 5.15 -11.43 -1.73
CA LYS A 35 5.70 -10.14 -2.12
C LYS A 35 4.66 -9.39 -2.92
N SER A 36 4.35 -8.19 -2.47
CA SER A 36 3.47 -7.27 -3.18
C SER A 36 4.26 -6.10 -3.76
N LYS A 37 3.65 -5.43 -4.73
CA LYS A 37 4.11 -4.17 -5.28
C LYS A 37 3.01 -3.14 -5.12
N SER A 38 3.38 -1.97 -4.64
CA SER A 38 2.52 -0.79 -4.59
C SER A 38 3.08 0.28 -5.53
N SER A 39 2.23 0.78 -6.41
CA SER A 39 2.51 1.86 -7.37
C SER A 39 1.61 3.04 -7.08
N PHE A 40 2.21 4.22 -6.99
CA PHE A 40 1.54 5.50 -6.85
C PHE A 40 1.79 6.29 -8.11
N GLU A 41 0.72 6.65 -8.81
CA GLU A 41 0.78 7.40 -10.06
C GLU A 41 -0.09 8.63 -9.93
N ILE A 42 0.48 9.80 -10.24
CA ILE A 42 -0.26 11.05 -10.29
C ILE A 42 -0.44 11.50 -11.73
N SER A 43 -1.62 12.02 -12.02
CA SER A 43 -1.94 12.63 -13.31
C SER A 43 -2.71 13.93 -13.08
N GLU A 44 -2.34 14.96 -13.83
CA GLU A 44 -3.06 16.22 -13.85
C GLU A 44 -4.32 16.11 -14.70
N ASN A 45 -5.43 16.61 -14.18
CA ASN A 45 -6.68 16.77 -14.91
C ASN A 45 -7.21 18.18 -14.67
N LYS A 46 -6.95 19.07 -15.64
CA LYS A 46 -7.26 20.51 -15.55
C LYS A 46 -6.66 21.13 -14.28
N ASN A 47 -7.50 21.46 -13.30
CA ASN A 47 -7.10 22.08 -12.04
C ASN A 47 -7.10 21.09 -10.86
N GLN A 48 -7.14 19.78 -11.14
CA GLN A 48 -7.15 18.73 -10.13
C GLN A 48 -6.02 17.73 -10.37
N THR A 49 -5.47 17.19 -9.30
CA THR A 49 -4.53 16.06 -9.37
C THR A 49 -5.27 14.78 -9.00
N THR A 50 -5.19 13.77 -9.86
CA THR A 50 -5.67 12.41 -9.55
C THR A 50 -4.49 11.57 -9.09
N LEU A 51 -4.62 10.94 -7.91
CA LEU A 51 -3.70 9.92 -7.42
C LEU A 51 -4.33 8.54 -7.62
N LYS A 52 -3.67 7.69 -8.41
CA LYS A 52 -4.01 6.27 -8.57
C LYS A 52 -3.01 5.43 -7.80
N ILE A 53 -3.53 4.59 -6.90
CA ILE A 53 -2.73 3.59 -6.19
C ILE A 53 -3.08 2.22 -6.75
N THR A 54 -2.07 1.46 -7.15
CA THR A 54 -2.23 0.09 -7.64
C THR A 54 -1.40 -0.85 -6.77
N CYS A 55 -2.05 -1.87 -6.22
CA CYS A 55 -1.41 -2.90 -5.41
C CYS A 55 -1.59 -4.26 -6.09
N THR A 56 -0.49 -4.98 -6.30
CA THR A 56 -0.47 -6.30 -6.96
C THR A 56 0.32 -7.30 -6.12
N GLY A 57 0.12 -8.60 -6.33
CA GLY A 57 0.84 -9.64 -5.61
C GLY A 57 0.27 -9.96 -4.23
N LEU A 58 -0.97 -9.58 -3.94
CA LEU A 58 -1.62 -9.96 -2.68
C LEU A 58 -1.83 -11.48 -2.62
N GLU A 59 -2.16 -12.07 -3.76
CA GLU A 59 -2.31 -13.51 -3.99
C GLU A 59 -1.05 -14.34 -3.71
N THR A 60 0.10 -13.68 -3.55
CA THR A 60 1.36 -14.37 -3.22
C THR A 60 1.54 -14.59 -1.73
N PHE A 61 0.73 -13.96 -0.89
CA PHE A 61 0.76 -14.14 0.56
C PHE A 61 -0.06 -15.37 1.00
N PRO A 62 0.24 -15.96 2.17
CA PRO A 62 -0.56 -17.03 2.73
C PRO A 62 -2.01 -16.62 2.95
N ASP A 63 -2.94 -17.44 2.47
CA ASP A 63 -4.39 -17.28 2.68
C ASP A 63 -4.84 -17.67 4.09
N THR A 64 -3.97 -18.32 4.86
CA THR A 64 -4.21 -18.72 6.26
C THR A 64 -4.09 -17.56 7.25
N ILE A 65 -3.64 -16.38 6.82
CA ILE A 65 -3.41 -15.21 7.68
C ILE A 65 -4.48 -14.15 7.38
N PRO A 66 -5.40 -13.87 8.32
CA PRO A 66 -6.51 -12.94 8.10
C PRO A 66 -6.09 -11.52 7.65
N GLU A 67 -4.92 -11.06 8.09
CA GLU A 67 -4.33 -9.77 7.74
C GLU A 67 -3.97 -9.66 6.25
N PHE A 68 -3.77 -10.79 5.57
CA PHE A 68 -3.49 -10.85 4.13
C PHE A 68 -4.74 -11.07 3.28
N SER A 69 -5.92 -11.15 3.91
CA SER A 69 -7.18 -11.20 3.17
C SER A 69 -7.38 -9.94 2.33
N ARG A 70 -8.18 -10.10 1.27
CA ARG A 70 -8.53 -9.00 0.36
C ARG A 70 -9.23 -7.87 1.10
N GLU A 71 -10.12 -8.23 2.01
CA GLU A 71 -10.91 -7.33 2.84
C GLU A 71 -10.01 -6.51 3.76
N SER A 72 -9.04 -7.15 4.44
CA SER A 72 -8.05 -6.47 5.28
C SER A 72 -7.20 -5.49 4.46
N CYS A 73 -6.72 -5.91 3.29
CA CYS A 73 -5.92 -5.06 2.40
C CYS A 73 -6.71 -3.85 1.91
N GLN A 74 -7.96 -4.06 1.46
CA GLN A 74 -8.86 -2.97 1.03
C GLN A 74 -9.18 -2.01 2.17
N GLY A 75 -9.47 -2.53 3.36
CA GLY A 75 -9.73 -1.73 4.57
C GLY A 75 -8.53 -0.83 4.92
N GLY A 76 -7.33 -1.40 4.90
CA GLY A 76 -6.09 -0.65 5.12
C GLY A 76 -5.91 0.48 4.10
N TRP A 77 -6.02 0.18 2.80
CA TRP A 77 -5.86 1.20 1.76
C TRP A 77 -6.93 2.30 1.81
N ASN A 78 -8.18 1.95 2.09
CA ASN A 78 -9.26 2.93 2.27
C ASN A 78 -8.97 3.88 3.44
N TYR A 79 -8.47 3.35 4.56
CA TYR A 79 -8.05 4.17 5.69
C TYR A 79 -6.89 5.12 5.31
N PHE A 80 -5.83 4.59 4.68
CA PHE A 80 -4.66 5.36 4.31
C PHE A 80 -4.96 6.47 3.30
N ILE A 81 -5.78 6.19 2.27
CA ILE A 81 -6.13 7.17 1.24
C ILE A 81 -6.90 8.35 1.84
N ASN A 82 -7.87 8.08 2.73
CA ASN A 82 -8.62 9.13 3.40
C ASN A 82 -7.73 10.00 4.29
N ARG A 83 -6.76 9.39 4.99
CA ARG A 83 -5.79 10.12 5.82
C ARG A 83 -4.83 10.96 4.97
N LEU A 84 -4.37 10.43 3.84
CA LEU A 84 -3.52 11.16 2.90
C LEU A 84 -4.23 12.39 2.33
N LYS A 85 -5.49 12.22 1.89
CA LYS A 85 -6.31 13.34 1.39
C LYS A 85 -6.42 14.46 2.43
N ARG A 86 -6.81 14.13 3.66
CA ARG A 86 -6.90 15.10 4.77
C ARG A 86 -5.57 15.80 5.04
N TYR A 87 -4.46 15.07 5.01
CA TYR A 87 -3.14 15.64 5.24
C TYR A 87 -2.73 16.64 4.17
N ILE A 88 -3.08 16.39 2.91
CA ILE A 88 -2.81 17.31 1.79
C ILE A 88 -3.70 18.55 1.92
N GLU A 89 -5.00 18.37 2.21
CA GLU A 89 -5.97 19.48 2.34
C GLU A 89 -5.66 20.39 3.54
N ASN A 90 -5.16 19.85 4.65
CA ASN A 90 -4.80 20.62 5.84
C ASN A 90 -3.43 21.30 5.75
N ARG A 91 -2.69 21.13 4.66
CA ARG A 91 -1.43 21.83 4.40
C ARG A 91 -1.59 23.09 3.55
N GLY A 92 -2.83 23.42 3.18
CA GLY A 92 -3.21 24.67 2.51
C GLY A 92 -3.51 25.80 3.49
#